data_AF-A0A075AR01-F1
#
_entry.id   AF-A0A075AR01-F1
#
_cell.length_a   1.000
_cell.length_b   1.000
_cell.length_c   1.000
_cell.angle_alpha   90.00
_cell.angle_beta   90.00
_cell.angle_gamma   90.00
#
_symmetry.space_group_name_H-M   'P 1'
#
loop_
_entity.id
_entity.type
_entity.pdbx_description
1 polymer ?
#
loop_
_entity_poly.entity_id
_entity_poly.type
_entity_poly.pdbx_seq_one_letter_code
_entity_poly.pdbx_strand_id
1 'polypeptide(L)'
;MSPGHDSRRLFMQAINKIAQHLPVNCKESISKVESSVQFKHDVGLFLRICGENLEDCLLALNNLLSQLNVQITVTLADNEVLYNQLLESEILLMKLSSSSLMNAQKMGVHYIGDDCAKSILNDVCDVFPRLNGSHSLHSTIRLYAGQCIFYLSVMNYNVVIEKIQGSLQCVSKLVHSDETEEIWGVHIISQVKFDRMKLEAFLEIVIVYSQKMRKSGLLWLAISLKRAIWNWIKNYPEEFSKLYENQEDFKNALETFEVFLDASVNSKKRHQYWPFLSSLLICLPVSLSESKKEFEIFLKGLNKATNSKSNKECALKSYIDMLRASSLIFSTWSPLGPIMENILPTLTEKIFNPEKNYLNLSSEGDKSLMQEFVSSAFKFNAPFVKRNIVPIAISESSNNVFRQILVKSCRNLVNSTSIALYEYMASPLRIIFYYSLTNFKKKIDYQNQVEVLLDIFELYQSDPHLIYYNETGALRAKIDSSFIYEIIKLAKHEIFYKPAVNCIKVLFCSKNVLIWNKDFSETLQLEIICKFTKFEIDEFLIETILELVNERYLLIETEKIERNFEIEIEYFEELEYFTLLAISNKDSTISDKGFLLLESLIREVEFLS
;
A
#
# COMPACT_ATOMS: atom_id res chain seq x y z
N MET A 1 4.33 -46.93 -24.43
CA MET A 1 4.07 -45.49 -24.65
C MET A 1 4.92 -44.74 -23.65
N SER A 2 5.85 -43.88 -24.10
CA SER A 2 6.86 -43.31 -23.20
C SER A 2 6.27 -42.13 -22.40
N PRO A 3 6.63 -41.98 -21.11
CA PRO A 3 6.11 -40.92 -20.24
C PRO A 3 6.27 -39.49 -20.79
N GLY A 4 7.27 -39.24 -21.64
CA GLY A 4 7.55 -37.92 -22.20
C GLY A 4 6.60 -37.44 -23.30
N HIS A 5 5.83 -38.32 -23.93
CA HIS A 5 4.88 -37.92 -24.99
C HIS A 5 3.59 -37.30 -24.42
N ASP A 6 3.11 -37.79 -23.27
CA ASP A 6 1.89 -37.28 -22.64
C ASP A 6 2.10 -35.92 -21.98
N SER A 7 3.25 -35.68 -21.34
CA SER A 7 3.58 -34.38 -20.72
C SER A 7 3.66 -33.25 -21.74
N ARG A 8 4.28 -33.48 -22.92
CA ARG A 8 4.33 -32.49 -24.00
C ARG A 8 2.94 -32.18 -24.57
N ARG A 9 2.08 -33.19 -24.67
CA ARG A 9 0.70 -33.01 -25.15
C ARG A 9 -0.14 -32.19 -24.17
N LEU A 10 -0.01 -32.47 -22.87
CA LEU A 10 -0.69 -31.72 -21.80
C LEU A 10 -0.20 -30.26 -21.75
N PHE A 11 1.11 -30.04 -21.90
CA PHE A 11 1.69 -28.71 -22.01
C PHE A 11 1.10 -27.91 -23.19
N MET A 12 1.11 -28.48 -24.40
CA MET A 12 0.55 -27.82 -25.58
C MET A 12 -0.96 -27.54 -25.44
N GLN A 13 -1.70 -28.46 -24.81
CA GLN A 13 -3.13 -28.25 -24.52
C GLN A 13 -3.34 -27.09 -23.53
N ALA A 14 -2.52 -26.96 -22.50
CA ALA A 14 -2.59 -25.86 -21.54
C ALA A 14 -2.31 -24.51 -22.20
N ILE A 15 -1.27 -24.41 -23.02
CA ILE A 15 -0.95 -23.18 -23.78
C ILE A 15 -2.07 -22.81 -24.75
N ASN A 16 -2.61 -23.77 -25.49
CA ASN A 16 -3.71 -23.51 -26.42
C ASN A 16 -4.97 -23.00 -25.70
N LYS A 17 -5.27 -23.54 -24.51
CA LYS A 17 -6.37 -23.03 -23.68
C LYS A 17 -6.11 -21.60 -23.22
N ILE A 18 -4.89 -21.27 -22.79
CA ILE A 18 -4.53 -19.89 -22.46
C ILE A 18 -4.73 -18.96 -23.65
N ALA A 19 -4.25 -19.36 -24.83
CA ALA A 19 -4.42 -18.58 -26.05
C ALA A 19 -5.90 -18.35 -26.39
N GLN A 20 -6.77 -19.34 -26.18
CA GLN A 20 -8.23 -19.19 -26.37
C GLN A 20 -8.86 -18.16 -25.43
N HIS A 21 -8.34 -18.03 -24.20
CA HIS A 21 -8.82 -17.07 -23.21
C HIS A 21 -8.33 -15.63 -23.46
N LEU A 22 -7.43 -15.40 -24.42
CA LEU A 22 -6.95 -14.04 -24.71
C LEU A 22 -8.13 -13.17 -25.20
N PRO A 23 -8.34 -11.96 -24.64
CA PRO A 23 -9.38 -11.01 -25.04
C PRO A 23 -9.52 -10.79 -26.56
N VAL A 24 -8.42 -10.81 -27.32
CA VAL A 24 -8.44 -10.70 -28.79
C VAL A 24 -9.09 -11.91 -29.47
N ASN A 25 -8.99 -13.10 -28.86
CA ASN A 25 -9.49 -14.36 -29.38
C ASN A 25 -10.92 -14.65 -28.88
N CYS A 26 -11.18 -14.47 -27.58
CA CYS A 26 -12.50 -14.72 -27.00
C CYS A 26 -13.48 -13.54 -27.18
N LYS A 27 -12.98 -12.35 -27.51
CA LYS A 27 -13.75 -11.10 -27.64
C LYS A 27 -14.46 -10.68 -26.34
N GLU A 28 -13.96 -11.12 -25.20
CA GLU A 28 -14.41 -10.73 -23.87
C GLU A 28 -13.39 -9.81 -23.20
N SER A 29 -13.85 -8.95 -22.28
CA SER A 29 -12.95 -8.09 -21.50
C SER A 29 -12.13 -8.91 -20.49
N ILE A 30 -10.92 -8.45 -20.18
CA ILE A 30 -10.04 -9.11 -19.19
C ILE A 30 -10.73 -9.36 -17.85
N SER A 31 -11.58 -8.43 -17.38
CA SER A 31 -12.35 -8.58 -16.14
C SER A 31 -13.34 -9.76 -16.17
N LYS A 32 -13.97 -10.01 -17.32
CA LYS A 32 -14.88 -11.15 -17.51
C LYS A 32 -14.10 -12.45 -17.58
N VAL A 33 -13.01 -12.47 -18.36
CA VAL A 33 -12.11 -13.62 -18.46
C VAL A 33 -11.59 -14.03 -17.07
N GLU A 34 -11.10 -13.08 -16.28
CA GLU A 34 -10.56 -13.36 -14.94
C GLU A 34 -11.62 -13.83 -13.92
N SER A 35 -12.89 -13.45 -14.12
CA SER A 35 -13.99 -13.92 -13.28
C SER A 35 -14.42 -15.36 -13.58
N SER A 36 -14.12 -15.86 -14.79
CA SER A 36 -14.51 -17.19 -15.25
C SER A 36 -13.87 -18.31 -14.42
N VAL A 37 -14.69 -19.26 -13.98
CA VAL A 37 -14.24 -20.47 -13.27
C VAL A 37 -13.31 -21.30 -14.16
N GLN A 38 -13.61 -21.37 -15.46
CA GLN A 38 -12.82 -22.13 -16.43
C GLN A 38 -11.41 -21.55 -16.58
N PHE A 39 -11.31 -20.22 -16.69
CA PHE A 39 -10.01 -19.54 -16.77
C PHE A 39 -9.17 -19.80 -15.52
N LYS A 40 -9.76 -19.64 -14.33
CA LYS A 40 -9.07 -19.91 -13.05
C LYS A 40 -8.55 -21.35 -12.98
N HIS A 41 -9.34 -22.31 -13.43
CA HIS A 41 -8.94 -23.71 -13.50
C HIS A 41 -7.77 -23.94 -14.49
N ASP A 42 -7.88 -23.41 -15.72
CA ASP A 42 -6.86 -23.60 -16.75
C ASP A 42 -5.53 -22.91 -16.39
N VAL A 43 -5.57 -21.71 -15.79
CA VAL A 43 -4.39 -21.04 -15.23
C VAL A 43 -3.80 -21.84 -14.07
N GLY A 44 -4.62 -22.39 -13.19
CA GLY A 44 -4.16 -23.27 -12.10
C GLY A 44 -3.42 -24.51 -12.62
N LEU A 45 -3.90 -25.13 -13.70
CA LEU A 45 -3.20 -26.23 -14.36
C LEU A 45 -1.88 -25.77 -15.00
N PHE A 46 -1.90 -24.66 -15.72
CA PHE A 46 -0.70 -24.10 -16.33
C PHE A 46 0.39 -23.80 -15.30
N LEU A 47 0.05 -23.13 -14.19
CA LEU A 47 1.00 -22.82 -13.12
C LEU A 47 1.58 -24.07 -12.45
N ARG A 48 0.83 -25.18 -12.40
CA ARG A 48 1.37 -26.47 -11.94
C ARG A 48 2.39 -27.03 -12.93
N ILE A 49 2.11 -26.95 -14.23
CA ILE A 49 3.04 -27.38 -15.28
C ILE A 49 4.31 -26.51 -15.26
N CYS A 50 4.19 -25.20 -15.03
CA CYS A 50 5.34 -24.30 -14.86
C CYS A 50 6.28 -24.74 -13.72
N GLY A 51 5.76 -25.40 -12.68
CA GLY A 51 6.57 -25.91 -11.58
C GLY A 51 7.58 -26.98 -12.01
N GLU A 52 7.28 -27.74 -13.05
CA GLU A 52 8.16 -28.79 -13.58
C GLU A 52 8.94 -28.34 -14.82
N ASN A 53 8.40 -27.39 -15.60
CA ASN A 53 8.98 -27.00 -16.89
C ASN A 53 8.83 -25.49 -17.17
N LEU A 54 9.45 -24.68 -16.32
CA LEU A 54 9.32 -23.22 -16.32
C LEU A 54 9.75 -22.57 -17.64
N GLU A 55 10.91 -22.94 -18.19
CA GLU A 55 11.47 -22.30 -19.39
C GLU A 55 10.56 -22.48 -20.61
N ASP A 56 10.10 -23.70 -20.86
CA ASP A 56 9.18 -23.98 -21.96
C ASP A 56 7.87 -23.19 -21.81
N CYS A 57 7.34 -23.09 -20.59
CA CYS A 57 6.14 -22.31 -20.30
C CYS A 57 6.34 -20.81 -20.56
N LEU A 58 7.47 -20.25 -20.11
CA LEU A 58 7.77 -18.84 -20.32
C LEU A 58 8.02 -18.53 -21.80
N LEU A 59 8.74 -19.39 -22.52
CA LEU A 59 8.96 -19.24 -23.96
C LEU A 59 7.66 -19.32 -24.74
N ALA A 60 6.74 -20.21 -24.36
CA ALA A 60 5.44 -20.30 -25.01
C ALA A 60 4.59 -19.04 -24.78
N LEU A 61 4.55 -18.50 -23.56
CA LEU A 61 3.89 -17.22 -23.29
C LEU A 61 4.57 -16.07 -24.05
N ASN A 62 5.90 -16.08 -24.10
CA ASN A 62 6.68 -15.06 -24.80
C ASN A 62 6.44 -15.07 -26.31
N ASN A 63 6.30 -16.25 -26.91
CA ASN A 63 5.94 -16.38 -28.32
C ASN A 63 4.55 -15.80 -28.62
N LEU A 64 3.56 -16.03 -27.73
CA LEU A 64 2.24 -15.39 -27.85
C LEU A 64 2.34 -13.87 -27.70
N LEU A 65 3.17 -13.38 -26.78
CA LEU A 65 3.39 -11.94 -26.58
C LEU A 65 4.03 -11.29 -27.81
N SER A 66 5.05 -11.93 -28.38
CA SER A 66 5.74 -11.45 -29.59
C SER A 66 4.77 -11.37 -30.78
N GLN A 67 3.89 -12.36 -30.94
CA GLN A 67 2.82 -12.34 -31.96
C GLN A 67 1.84 -11.18 -31.75
N LEU A 68 1.41 -10.93 -30.50
CA LEU A 68 0.55 -9.79 -30.17
C LEU A 68 1.24 -8.46 -30.41
N ASN A 69 2.52 -8.33 -30.06
CA ASN A 69 3.30 -7.11 -30.28
C ASN A 69 3.30 -6.72 -31.77
N VAL A 70 3.52 -7.69 -32.67
CA VAL A 70 3.43 -7.44 -34.12
C VAL A 70 2.03 -6.97 -34.53
N GLN A 71 0.97 -7.59 -34.01
CA GLN A 71 -0.40 -7.18 -34.31
C GLN A 71 -0.70 -5.76 -33.79
N ILE A 72 -0.22 -5.41 -32.60
CA ILE A 72 -0.39 -4.08 -32.01
C ILE A 72 0.31 -3.01 -32.85
N THR A 73 1.53 -3.28 -33.32
CA THR A 73 2.28 -2.34 -34.16
C THR A 73 1.60 -2.10 -35.52
N VAL A 74 0.96 -3.14 -36.08
CA VAL A 74 0.27 -3.06 -37.38
C VAL A 74 -1.15 -2.48 -37.26
N THR A 75 -1.81 -2.67 -36.12
CA THR A 75 -3.18 -2.19 -35.91
C THR A 75 -3.16 -0.67 -35.70
N LEU A 76 -3.57 0.08 -36.72
CA LEU A 76 -3.82 1.52 -36.63
C LEU A 76 -4.88 1.77 -35.56
N ALA A 77 -4.74 2.88 -34.82
CA ALA A 77 -5.65 3.30 -33.73
C ALA A 77 -7.13 3.45 -34.15
N ASP A 78 -7.45 3.27 -35.43
CA ASP A 78 -8.78 3.40 -36.03
C ASP A 78 -9.76 2.28 -35.60
N ASN A 79 -9.26 1.13 -35.11
CA ASN A 79 -10.12 0.09 -34.51
C ASN A 79 -9.88 0.00 -32.99
N GLU A 80 -10.47 0.95 -32.27
CA GLU A 80 -10.34 1.10 -30.81
C GLU A 80 -10.73 -0.17 -30.03
N VAL A 81 -11.75 -0.92 -30.51
CA VAL A 81 -12.19 -2.16 -29.86
C VAL A 81 -11.13 -3.25 -29.98
N LEU A 82 -10.61 -3.47 -31.20
CA LEU A 82 -9.56 -4.46 -31.42
C LEU A 82 -8.27 -4.07 -30.70
N TYR A 83 -7.90 -2.79 -30.72
CA TYR A 83 -6.73 -2.28 -30.01
C TYR A 83 -6.82 -2.52 -28.50
N ASN A 84 -7.98 -2.22 -27.89
CA ASN A 84 -8.23 -2.52 -26.48
C ASN A 84 -8.11 -4.02 -26.19
N GLN A 85 -8.69 -4.89 -27.03
CA GLN A 85 -8.59 -6.34 -26.87
C GLN A 85 -7.15 -6.85 -26.98
N LEU A 86 -6.34 -6.27 -27.87
CA LEU A 86 -4.92 -6.59 -28.00
C LEU A 86 -4.15 -6.18 -26.73
N LEU A 87 -4.36 -4.97 -26.24
CA LEU A 87 -3.73 -4.49 -25.00
C LEU A 87 -4.15 -5.30 -23.77
N GLU A 88 -5.43 -5.67 -23.66
CA GLU A 88 -5.91 -6.54 -22.58
C GLU A 88 -5.31 -7.95 -22.67
N SER A 89 -5.11 -8.48 -23.88
CA SER A 89 -4.41 -9.76 -24.10
C SER A 89 -2.95 -9.69 -23.68
N GLU A 90 -2.30 -8.58 -23.99
CA GLU A 90 -0.93 -8.28 -23.57
C GLU A 90 -0.79 -8.25 -22.04
N ILE A 91 -1.73 -7.59 -21.34
CA ILE A 91 -1.80 -7.56 -19.88
C ILE A 91 -1.91 -8.97 -19.31
N LEU A 92 -2.80 -9.80 -19.87
CA LEU A 92 -3.03 -11.16 -19.40
C LEU A 92 -1.77 -12.03 -19.53
N LEU A 93 -1.07 -11.96 -20.67
CA LEU A 93 0.17 -12.70 -20.88
C LEU A 93 1.27 -12.25 -19.91
N MET A 94 1.49 -10.94 -19.74
CA MET A 94 2.51 -10.46 -18.79
C MET A 94 2.16 -10.79 -17.34
N LYS A 95 0.87 -10.75 -16.97
CA LYS A 95 0.41 -11.19 -15.66
C LYS A 95 0.67 -12.68 -15.42
N LEU A 96 0.47 -13.53 -16.42
CA LEU A 96 0.79 -14.96 -16.33
C LEU A 96 2.29 -15.22 -16.27
N SER A 97 3.10 -14.52 -17.06
CA SER A 97 4.57 -14.62 -17.05
C SER A 97 5.14 -14.20 -15.69
N SER A 98 4.72 -13.03 -15.16
CA SER A 98 5.13 -12.56 -13.84
C SER A 98 4.69 -13.51 -12.72
N SER A 99 3.47 -14.04 -12.78
CA SER A 99 2.97 -15.02 -11.80
C SER A 99 3.75 -16.34 -11.86
N SER A 100 4.15 -16.78 -13.05
CA SER A 100 4.94 -18.00 -13.25
C SER A 100 6.36 -17.83 -12.67
N LEU A 101 7.02 -16.70 -12.95
CA LEU A 101 8.33 -16.37 -12.38
C LEU A 101 8.27 -16.25 -10.84
N MET A 102 7.24 -15.58 -10.31
CA MET A 102 7.03 -15.44 -8.87
C MET A 102 6.83 -16.79 -8.19
N ASN A 103 6.00 -17.66 -8.76
CA ASN A 103 5.75 -18.99 -8.21
C ASN A 103 7.00 -19.87 -8.28
N ALA A 104 7.75 -19.82 -9.38
CA ALA A 104 9.02 -20.52 -9.52
C ALA A 104 10.01 -20.15 -8.41
N GLN A 105 10.16 -18.85 -8.12
CA GLN A 105 11.02 -18.39 -7.03
C GLN A 105 10.56 -18.88 -5.65
N LYS A 106 9.24 -18.91 -5.41
CA LYS A 106 8.68 -19.48 -4.16
C LYS A 106 8.95 -20.97 -4.03
N MET A 107 9.05 -21.68 -5.14
CA MET A 107 9.38 -23.11 -5.20
C MET A 107 10.90 -23.39 -5.19
N GLY A 108 11.74 -22.36 -5.02
CA GLY A 108 13.20 -22.49 -4.95
C GLY A 108 13.91 -22.51 -6.30
N VAL A 109 13.21 -22.23 -7.41
CA VAL A 109 13.84 -22.05 -8.72
C VAL A 109 14.36 -20.62 -8.82
N HIS A 110 15.68 -20.48 -8.84
CA HIS A 110 16.36 -19.18 -8.80
C HIS A 110 17.15 -18.85 -10.06
N TYR A 111 17.05 -19.66 -11.13
CA TYR A 111 17.75 -19.44 -12.39
C TYR A 111 16.97 -20.07 -13.55
N ILE A 112 17.00 -19.42 -14.71
CA ILE A 112 16.60 -19.98 -16.02
C ILE A 112 17.74 -19.76 -17.01
N GLY A 113 17.79 -20.51 -18.11
CA GLY A 113 18.81 -20.34 -19.14
C GLY A 113 18.89 -18.91 -19.68
N ASP A 114 20.10 -18.40 -19.87
CA ASP A 114 20.33 -17.00 -20.26
C ASP A 114 19.65 -16.64 -21.60
N ASP A 115 19.55 -17.57 -22.55
CA ASP A 115 18.87 -17.35 -23.83
C ASP A 115 17.35 -17.19 -23.64
N CYS A 116 16.77 -17.98 -22.73
CA CYS A 116 15.37 -17.85 -22.32
C CYS A 116 15.14 -16.48 -21.67
N ALA A 117 15.99 -16.11 -20.71
CA ALA A 117 15.93 -14.82 -20.03
C ALA A 117 16.07 -13.64 -21.02
N LYS A 118 17.01 -13.71 -21.97
CA LYS A 118 17.23 -12.69 -23.01
C LYS A 118 16.01 -12.54 -23.91
N SER A 119 15.42 -13.65 -24.36
CA SER A 119 14.23 -13.64 -25.20
C SER A 119 13.07 -12.93 -24.49
N ILE A 120 12.75 -13.34 -23.26
CA ILE A 120 11.66 -12.74 -22.48
C ILE A 120 11.93 -11.27 -22.20
N LEU A 121 13.17 -10.94 -21.80
CA LEU A 121 13.55 -9.58 -21.48
C LEU A 121 13.40 -8.64 -22.69
N ASN A 122 13.72 -9.09 -23.90
CA ASN A 122 13.55 -8.29 -25.11
C ASN A 122 12.08 -7.99 -25.39
N ASP A 123 11.22 -9.01 -25.49
CA ASP A 123 9.79 -8.81 -25.81
C ASP A 123 9.06 -8.01 -24.71
N VAL A 124 9.43 -8.19 -23.43
CA VAL A 124 8.90 -7.39 -22.31
C VAL A 124 9.40 -5.95 -22.36
N CYS A 125 10.63 -5.69 -22.83
CA CYS A 125 11.15 -4.33 -22.93
C CYS A 125 10.61 -3.56 -24.15
N ASP A 126 10.27 -4.25 -25.23
CA ASP A 126 9.79 -3.65 -26.48
C ASP A 126 8.42 -2.96 -26.33
N VAL A 127 7.72 -3.21 -25.23
CA VAL A 127 6.43 -2.56 -24.92
C VAL A 127 6.63 -1.12 -24.44
N PHE A 128 7.73 -0.79 -23.76
CA PHE A 128 7.90 0.54 -23.13
C PHE A 128 7.87 1.71 -24.13
N PRO A 129 8.54 1.65 -25.30
CA PRO A 129 8.51 2.69 -26.33
C PRO A 129 7.12 3.26 -26.64
N ARG A 130 6.10 2.39 -26.75
CA ARG A 130 4.74 2.78 -27.12
C ARG A 130 3.87 3.29 -25.98
N LEU A 131 4.32 3.20 -24.73
CA LEU A 131 3.49 3.56 -23.57
C LEU A 131 3.51 5.07 -23.26
N ASN A 132 4.02 5.94 -24.14
CA ASN A 132 4.06 7.40 -23.91
C ASN A 132 2.69 8.10 -23.94
N GLY A 133 1.59 7.39 -24.21
CA GLY A 133 0.22 7.94 -24.27
C GLY A 133 -0.60 7.82 -22.99
N SER A 134 -1.74 8.54 -22.95
CA SER A 134 -2.71 8.57 -21.85
C SER A 134 -3.74 7.43 -21.86
N HIS A 135 -3.42 6.31 -22.51
CA HIS A 135 -4.34 5.16 -22.56
C HIS A 135 -4.50 4.55 -21.16
N SER A 136 -5.73 4.26 -20.76
CA SER A 136 -6.07 3.74 -19.43
C SER A 136 -5.31 2.46 -19.07
N LEU A 137 -5.11 1.58 -20.05
CA LEU A 137 -4.39 0.31 -19.90
C LEU A 137 -2.86 0.43 -19.81
N HIS A 138 -2.24 1.54 -20.24
CA HIS A 138 -0.77 1.66 -20.27
C HIS A 138 -0.12 1.57 -18.88
N SER A 139 -0.78 2.06 -17.83
CA SER A 139 -0.28 1.96 -16.45
C SER A 139 -0.23 0.50 -15.99
N THR A 140 -1.22 -0.30 -16.35
CA THR A 140 -1.33 -1.72 -16.02
C THR A 140 -0.31 -2.55 -16.80
N ILE A 141 -0.09 -2.23 -18.07
CA ILE A 141 0.98 -2.86 -18.87
C ILE A 141 2.35 -2.59 -18.24
N ARG A 142 2.65 -1.32 -17.90
CA ARG A 142 3.91 -0.97 -17.20
C ARG A 142 4.09 -1.74 -15.90
N LEU A 143 3.00 -1.94 -15.14
CA LEU A 143 3.03 -2.69 -13.88
C LEU A 143 3.49 -4.13 -14.10
N TYR A 144 2.84 -4.88 -15.01
CA TYR A 144 3.18 -6.29 -15.22
C TYR A 144 4.50 -6.49 -15.97
N ALA A 145 4.84 -5.61 -16.92
CA ALA A 145 6.16 -5.61 -17.55
C ALA A 145 7.26 -5.39 -16.50
N GLY A 146 7.06 -4.43 -15.59
CA GLY A 146 7.93 -4.18 -14.46
C GLY A 146 8.07 -5.37 -13.52
N GLN A 147 6.97 -6.09 -13.24
CA GLN A 147 7.01 -7.31 -12.43
C GLN A 147 7.79 -8.45 -13.11
N CYS A 148 7.64 -8.63 -14.42
CA CYS A 148 8.45 -9.60 -15.17
C CYS A 148 9.94 -9.27 -15.04
N ILE A 149 10.34 -8.01 -15.27
CA ILE A 149 11.74 -7.57 -15.11
C ILE A 149 12.21 -7.75 -13.67
N PHE A 150 11.38 -7.42 -12.69
CA PHE A 150 11.70 -7.56 -11.27
C PHE A 150 12.06 -9.01 -10.94
N TYR A 151 11.21 -9.97 -11.30
CA TYR A 151 11.47 -11.38 -11.02
C TYR A 151 12.63 -11.92 -11.87
N LEU A 152 12.74 -11.55 -13.14
CA LEU A 152 13.90 -11.92 -13.97
C LEU A 152 15.21 -11.39 -13.40
N SER A 153 15.22 -10.19 -12.82
CA SER A 153 16.44 -9.61 -12.22
C SER A 153 16.94 -10.35 -10.99
N VAL A 154 16.06 -11.09 -10.30
CA VAL A 154 16.43 -11.98 -9.21
C VAL A 154 17.08 -13.26 -9.76
N MET A 155 16.55 -13.78 -10.87
CA MET A 155 16.96 -15.07 -11.43
C MET A 155 18.21 -14.97 -12.33
N ASN A 156 18.26 -13.95 -13.18
CA ASN A 156 19.30 -13.73 -14.19
C ASN A 156 19.79 -12.28 -14.13
N TYR A 157 20.32 -11.87 -12.97
CA TYR A 157 20.80 -10.50 -12.74
C TYR A 157 21.74 -10.00 -13.84
N ASN A 158 22.72 -10.82 -14.23
CA ASN A 158 23.72 -10.43 -15.24
C ASN A 158 23.09 -10.12 -16.60
N VAL A 159 22.13 -10.93 -17.05
CA VAL A 159 21.39 -10.70 -18.31
C VAL A 159 20.66 -9.37 -18.28
N VAL A 160 20.01 -9.05 -17.16
CA VAL A 160 19.27 -7.78 -17.00
C VAL A 160 20.22 -6.58 -16.96
N ILE A 161 21.36 -6.70 -16.26
CA ILE A 161 22.36 -5.63 -16.19
C ILE A 161 23.05 -5.41 -17.55
N GLU A 162 23.38 -6.46 -18.29
CA GLU A 162 23.94 -6.35 -19.65
C GLU A 162 22.99 -5.56 -20.58
N LYS A 163 21.69 -5.85 -20.52
CA LYS A 163 20.67 -5.10 -21.27
C LYS A 163 20.66 -3.62 -20.88
N ILE A 164 20.70 -3.32 -19.58
CA ILE A 164 20.73 -1.94 -19.06
C ILE A 164 22.02 -1.22 -19.48
N GLN A 165 23.17 -1.87 -19.40
CA GLN A 165 24.45 -1.30 -19.83
C GLN A 165 24.43 -0.97 -21.33
N GLY A 166 23.86 -1.84 -22.16
CA GLY A 166 23.64 -1.57 -23.58
C GLY A 166 22.78 -0.31 -23.79
N SER A 167 21.69 -0.16 -23.04
CA SER A 167 20.86 1.04 -23.07
C SER A 167 21.59 2.30 -22.60
N LEU A 168 22.34 2.23 -21.49
CA LEU A 168 23.15 3.36 -21.00
C LEU A 168 24.21 3.76 -22.02
N GLN A 169 24.81 2.78 -22.71
CA GLN A 169 25.76 3.03 -23.77
C GLN A 169 25.12 3.76 -24.96
N CYS A 170 23.93 3.37 -25.41
CA CYS A 170 23.19 4.10 -26.47
C CYS A 170 22.91 5.54 -26.04
N VAL A 171 22.31 5.74 -24.86
CA VAL A 171 21.98 7.07 -24.32
C VAL A 171 23.23 7.95 -24.16
N SER A 172 24.38 7.37 -23.79
CA SER A 172 25.65 8.10 -23.68
C SER A 172 26.21 8.57 -25.03
N LYS A 173 25.82 7.92 -26.14
CA LYS A 173 26.28 8.22 -27.50
C LYS A 173 25.37 9.19 -28.24
N LEU A 174 24.18 9.51 -27.73
CA LEU A 174 23.23 10.40 -28.39
C LEU A 174 23.84 11.78 -28.68
N VAL A 175 24.04 12.07 -29.98
CA VAL A 175 24.67 13.31 -30.47
C VAL A 175 23.65 14.37 -30.87
N HIS A 176 22.43 14.03 -31.30
CA HIS A 176 21.44 15.04 -31.71
C HIS A 176 20.00 14.53 -31.63
N SER A 177 19.40 14.45 -30.44
CA SER A 177 17.94 14.39 -30.32
C SER A 177 17.46 14.46 -28.88
N ASP A 178 16.28 15.04 -28.68
CA ASP A 178 15.40 14.83 -27.53
C ASP A 178 14.61 13.51 -27.70
N GLU A 179 15.13 12.53 -28.46
CA GLU A 179 14.41 11.31 -28.82
C GLU A 179 14.16 10.46 -27.58
N THR A 180 12.88 10.31 -27.28
CA THR A 180 12.36 9.59 -26.13
C THR A 180 12.50 8.07 -26.23
N GLU A 181 12.79 7.52 -27.42
CA GLU A 181 12.81 6.07 -27.65
C GLU A 181 14.00 5.37 -26.99
N GLU A 182 15.18 5.98 -26.97
CA GLU A 182 16.37 5.39 -26.31
C GLU A 182 16.34 5.53 -24.78
N ILE A 183 15.48 6.39 -24.25
CA ILE A 183 15.38 6.69 -22.81
C ILE A 183 14.70 5.55 -22.03
N TRP A 184 13.89 4.72 -22.69
CA TRP A 184 13.18 3.61 -22.04
C TRP A 184 14.08 2.56 -21.42
N GLY A 185 15.23 2.30 -22.03
CA GLY A 185 16.21 1.38 -21.47
C GLY A 185 16.74 1.82 -20.10
N VAL A 186 16.70 3.13 -19.80
CA VAL A 186 17.03 3.69 -18.49
C VAL A 186 15.90 3.44 -17.47
N HIS A 187 14.64 3.43 -17.90
CA HIS A 187 13.50 3.17 -17.02
C HIS A 187 13.49 1.76 -16.44
N ILE A 188 14.08 0.78 -17.14
CA ILE A 188 14.23 -0.61 -16.68
C ILE A 188 14.97 -0.66 -15.34
N ILE A 189 15.91 0.26 -15.08
CA ILE A 189 16.65 0.37 -13.81
C ILE A 189 15.69 0.43 -12.61
N SER A 190 14.56 1.14 -12.76
CA SER A 190 13.57 1.27 -11.69
C SER A 190 12.78 0.00 -11.38
N GLN A 191 12.88 -1.03 -12.23
CA GLN A 191 12.17 -2.30 -12.10
C GLN A 191 13.07 -3.43 -11.58
N VAL A 192 14.39 -3.21 -11.51
CA VAL A 192 15.35 -4.21 -11.03
C VAL A 192 15.27 -4.35 -9.51
N LYS A 193 15.30 -5.59 -9.02
CA LYS A 193 15.42 -5.89 -7.59
C LYS A 193 16.89 -5.85 -7.17
N PHE A 194 17.35 -4.69 -6.73
CA PHE A 194 18.68 -4.52 -6.17
C PHE A 194 18.72 -4.86 -4.67
N ASP A 195 19.70 -5.68 -4.27
CA ASP A 195 20.25 -5.69 -2.91
C ASP A 195 21.37 -4.64 -2.79
N ARG A 196 21.92 -4.42 -1.59
CA ARG A 196 22.98 -3.41 -1.35
C ARG A 196 24.18 -3.61 -2.26
N MET A 197 24.73 -4.82 -2.30
CA MET A 197 25.95 -5.11 -3.07
C MET A 197 25.76 -4.85 -4.57
N LYS A 198 24.63 -5.29 -5.13
CA LYS A 198 24.31 -5.06 -6.55
C LYS A 198 24.10 -3.59 -6.85
N LEU A 199 23.44 -2.84 -5.96
CA LEU A 199 23.22 -1.41 -6.17
C LEU A 199 24.54 -0.64 -6.10
N GLU A 200 25.42 -0.94 -5.14
CA GLU A 200 26.76 -0.34 -5.02
C GLU A 200 27.62 -0.59 -6.27
N ALA A 201 27.62 -1.82 -6.77
CA ALA A 201 28.29 -2.16 -8.03
C ALA A 201 27.66 -1.45 -9.23
N PHE A 202 26.33 -1.29 -9.23
CA PHE A 202 25.64 -0.56 -10.29
C PHE A 202 25.94 0.94 -10.27
N LEU A 203 26.15 1.55 -9.11
CA LEU A 203 26.57 2.96 -9.02
C LEU A 203 27.95 3.18 -9.66
N GLU A 204 28.85 2.20 -9.61
CA GLU A 204 30.13 2.27 -10.33
C GLU A 204 29.91 2.38 -11.86
N ILE A 205 29.01 1.55 -12.39
CA ILE A 205 28.60 1.58 -13.79
C ILE A 205 27.99 2.95 -14.13
N VAL A 206 27.11 3.47 -13.26
CA VAL A 206 26.46 4.78 -13.42
C VAL A 206 27.50 5.88 -13.54
N ILE A 207 28.51 5.92 -12.67
CA ILE A 207 29.57 6.94 -12.71
C ILE A 207 30.25 6.93 -14.09
N VAL A 208 30.68 5.77 -14.58
CA VAL A 208 31.35 5.63 -15.88
C VAL A 208 30.51 6.16 -17.05
N TYR A 209 29.22 5.83 -17.10
CA TYR A 209 28.35 6.29 -18.20
C TYR A 209 27.90 7.75 -18.03
N SER A 210 27.68 8.20 -16.80
CA SER A 210 27.20 9.56 -16.50
C SER A 210 28.16 10.64 -17.00
N GLN A 211 29.47 10.40 -16.94
CA GLN A 211 30.50 11.32 -17.42
C GLN A 211 30.38 11.62 -18.93
N LYS A 212 29.79 10.70 -19.70
CA LYS A 212 29.62 10.82 -21.16
C LYS A 212 28.21 11.26 -21.55
N MET A 213 27.27 11.24 -20.61
CA MET A 213 25.86 11.56 -20.87
C MET A 213 25.58 13.06 -20.87
N ARG A 214 24.57 13.45 -21.64
CA ARG A 214 24.03 14.81 -21.62
C ARG A 214 23.10 15.04 -20.43
N LYS A 215 22.81 16.31 -20.16
CA LYS A 215 21.92 16.74 -19.07
C LYS A 215 20.52 16.12 -19.13
N SER A 216 19.97 15.84 -20.31
CA SER A 216 18.68 15.15 -20.47
C SER A 216 18.79 13.68 -20.07
N GLY A 217 19.81 12.96 -20.56
CA GLY A 217 20.07 11.57 -20.18
C GLY A 217 20.37 11.40 -18.68
N LEU A 218 21.20 12.28 -18.12
CA LEU A 218 21.49 12.33 -16.69
C LEU A 218 20.22 12.52 -15.86
N LEU A 219 19.30 13.38 -16.29
CA LEU A 219 18.05 13.58 -15.57
C LEU A 219 17.19 12.30 -15.54
N TRP A 220 17.06 11.60 -16.66
CA TRP A 220 16.31 10.33 -16.71
C TRP A 220 16.98 9.22 -15.88
N LEU A 221 18.31 9.20 -15.88
CA LEU A 221 19.09 8.30 -15.03
C LEU A 221 18.85 8.62 -13.54
N ALA A 222 18.86 9.90 -13.15
CA ALA A 222 18.55 10.33 -11.79
C ALA A 222 17.13 9.91 -11.36
N ILE A 223 16.12 10.10 -12.22
CA ILE A 223 14.74 9.69 -11.93
C ILE A 223 14.64 8.18 -11.69
N SER A 224 15.33 7.38 -12.52
CA SER A 224 15.26 5.92 -12.45
C SER A 224 16.05 5.36 -11.26
N LEU A 225 17.23 5.92 -10.97
CA LEU A 225 18.04 5.57 -9.81
C LEU A 225 17.39 5.96 -8.49
N LYS A 226 16.70 7.10 -8.43
CA LYS A 226 15.89 7.47 -7.26
C LYS A 226 14.91 6.35 -6.91
N ARG A 227 14.20 5.81 -7.91
CA ARG A 227 13.27 4.69 -7.70
C ARG A 227 13.99 3.42 -7.29
N ALA A 228 15.14 3.11 -7.89
CA ALA A 228 15.94 1.94 -7.53
C ALA A 228 16.39 1.97 -6.05
N ILE A 229 16.89 3.12 -5.56
CA ILE A 229 17.28 3.28 -4.15
C ILE A 229 16.09 3.06 -3.21
N TRP A 230 14.94 3.68 -3.51
CA TRP A 230 13.75 3.50 -2.68
C TRP A 230 13.16 2.08 -2.75
N ASN A 231 13.26 1.42 -3.89
CA ASN A 231 12.90 0.02 -4.02
C ASN A 231 13.83 -0.88 -3.19
N TRP A 232 15.13 -0.60 -3.16
CA TRP A 232 16.08 -1.28 -2.27
C TRP A 232 15.67 -1.10 -0.80
N ILE A 233 15.48 0.13 -0.33
CA ILE A 233 15.05 0.42 1.05
C ILE A 233 13.73 -0.30 1.40
N LYS A 234 12.78 -0.35 0.46
CA LYS A 234 11.49 -1.03 0.67
C LYS A 234 11.61 -2.54 0.72
N ASN A 235 12.46 -3.13 -0.12
CA ASN A 235 12.59 -4.58 -0.26
C ASN A 235 13.56 -5.20 0.76
N TYR A 236 14.53 -4.41 1.23
CA TYR A 236 15.60 -4.81 2.17
C TYR A 236 15.80 -3.75 3.28
N PRO A 237 14.76 -3.43 4.08
CA PRO A 237 14.84 -2.40 5.12
C PRO A 237 15.91 -2.71 6.17
N GLU A 238 16.22 -3.98 6.42
CA GLU A 238 17.28 -4.43 7.32
C GLU A 238 18.69 -4.06 6.82
N GLU A 239 18.93 -4.10 5.50
CA GLU A 239 20.21 -3.65 4.93
C GLU A 239 20.39 -2.15 5.11
N PHE A 240 19.31 -1.39 4.94
CA PHE A 240 19.30 0.06 5.17
C PHE A 240 19.52 0.41 6.64
N SER A 241 18.87 -0.29 7.57
CA SER A 241 19.09 -0.08 9.01
C SER A 241 20.54 -0.39 9.41
N LYS A 242 21.10 -1.50 8.92
CA LYS A 242 22.49 -1.89 9.19
C LYS A 242 23.51 -0.89 8.68
N LEU A 243 23.23 -0.21 7.56
CA LEU A 243 24.09 0.85 7.03
C LEU A 243 24.34 1.96 8.08
N TYR A 244 23.28 2.36 8.79
CA TYR A 244 23.36 3.37 9.85
C TYR A 244 23.93 2.81 11.16
N GLU A 245 23.54 1.60 11.53
CA GLU A 245 24.08 0.90 12.72
C GLU A 245 25.60 0.75 12.65
N ASN A 246 26.11 0.34 11.48
CA ASN A 246 27.54 0.16 11.24
C ASN A 246 28.29 1.47 10.97
N GLN A 247 27.57 2.59 10.79
CA GLN A 247 28.14 3.87 10.35
C GLN A 247 28.98 3.67 9.08
N GLU A 248 28.33 3.20 8.01
CA GLU A 248 28.96 2.98 6.72
C GLU A 248 28.29 3.81 5.64
N ASP A 249 29.09 4.35 4.72
CA ASP A 249 28.57 4.94 3.50
C ASP A 249 28.38 3.86 2.43
N PHE A 250 27.37 4.05 1.59
CA PHE A 250 27.16 3.22 0.41
C PHE A 250 28.31 3.44 -0.57
N LYS A 251 28.95 2.35 -1.01
CA LYS A 251 30.09 2.45 -1.92
C LYS A 251 29.67 3.19 -3.20
N ASN A 252 30.54 4.10 -3.69
CA ASN A 252 30.34 4.92 -4.89
C ASN A 252 29.18 5.96 -4.80
N ALA A 253 28.39 6.01 -3.72
CA ALA A 253 27.29 6.95 -3.62
C ALA A 253 27.74 8.41 -3.47
N LEU A 254 28.88 8.66 -2.80
CA LEU A 254 29.42 10.01 -2.66
C LEU A 254 29.87 10.58 -4.01
N GLU A 255 30.66 9.82 -4.76
CA GLU A 255 31.11 10.23 -6.10
C GLU A 255 29.89 10.42 -7.04
N THR A 256 28.91 9.53 -6.96
CA THR A 256 27.64 9.70 -7.69
C THR A 256 26.93 10.99 -7.27
N PHE A 257 26.88 11.30 -5.97
CA PHE A 257 26.26 12.54 -5.47
C PHE A 257 26.97 13.77 -6.04
N GLU A 258 28.29 13.80 -6.04
CA GLU A 258 29.10 14.90 -6.56
C GLU A 258 28.86 15.13 -8.06
N VAL A 259 28.89 14.06 -8.87
CA VAL A 259 28.62 14.13 -10.32
C VAL A 259 27.25 14.72 -10.61
N PHE A 260 26.21 14.24 -9.91
CA PHE A 260 24.85 14.72 -10.15
C PHE A 260 24.57 16.08 -9.50
N LEU A 261 25.31 16.46 -8.44
CA LEU A 261 25.24 17.79 -7.86
C LEU A 261 25.77 18.82 -8.86
N ASP A 262 26.93 18.58 -9.46
CA ASP A 262 27.48 19.46 -10.51
C ASP A 262 26.55 19.57 -11.72
N ALA A 263 26.02 18.42 -12.19
CA ALA A 263 25.04 18.41 -13.28
C ALA A 263 23.79 19.25 -12.94
N SER A 264 23.35 19.22 -11.67
CA SER A 264 22.20 20.00 -11.18
C SER A 264 22.50 21.50 -11.16
N VAL A 265 23.66 21.93 -10.65
CA VAL A 265 24.03 23.35 -10.54
C VAL A 265 24.05 24.00 -11.91
N ASN A 266 24.51 23.26 -12.92
CA ASN A 266 24.62 23.72 -14.30
C ASN A 266 23.31 23.59 -15.11
N SER A 267 22.18 23.19 -14.50
CA SER A 267 20.93 22.90 -15.19
C SER A 267 19.81 23.91 -14.91
N LYS A 268 19.05 24.30 -15.94
CA LYS A 268 17.80 25.05 -15.79
C LYS A 268 16.71 24.23 -15.06
N LYS A 269 16.82 22.90 -15.10
CA LYS A 269 15.92 21.94 -14.43
C LYS A 269 16.52 21.39 -13.13
N ARG A 270 17.41 22.14 -12.47
CA ARG A 270 18.12 21.69 -11.25
C ARG A 270 17.22 21.06 -10.17
N HIS A 271 15.99 21.58 -10.01
CA HIS A 271 15.04 21.13 -9.00
C HIS A 271 14.64 19.66 -9.20
N GLN A 272 14.70 19.15 -10.42
CA GLN A 272 14.35 17.76 -10.74
C GLN A 272 15.42 16.75 -10.29
N TYR A 273 16.65 17.21 -10.01
CA TYR A 273 17.73 16.38 -9.47
C TYR A 273 17.65 16.21 -7.95
N TRP A 274 17.00 17.13 -7.23
CA TRP A 274 16.98 17.11 -5.77
C TRP A 274 16.39 15.85 -5.13
N PRO A 275 15.32 15.23 -5.67
CA PRO A 275 14.80 13.99 -5.11
C PRO A 275 15.83 12.85 -5.20
N PHE A 276 16.61 12.78 -6.28
CA PHE A 276 17.68 11.80 -6.42
C PHE A 276 18.85 12.10 -5.49
N LEU A 277 19.34 13.35 -5.47
CA LEU A 277 20.42 13.77 -4.57
C LEU A 277 20.07 13.53 -3.10
N SER A 278 18.82 13.75 -2.70
CA SER A 278 18.35 13.43 -1.34
C SER A 278 18.36 11.92 -1.08
N SER A 279 18.01 11.11 -2.08
CA SER A 279 18.04 9.65 -1.97
C SER A 279 19.48 9.11 -1.90
N LEU A 280 20.46 9.79 -2.50
CA LEU A 280 21.88 9.48 -2.31
C LEU A 280 22.39 9.95 -0.94
N LEU A 281 21.93 11.12 -0.46
CA LEU A 281 22.34 11.66 0.83
C LEU A 281 21.97 10.72 1.99
N ILE A 282 20.79 10.08 1.94
CA ILE A 282 20.38 9.07 2.92
C ILE A 282 21.21 7.77 2.84
N CYS A 283 21.98 7.56 1.77
CA CYS A 283 22.91 6.44 1.65
C CYS A 283 24.32 6.80 2.16
N LEU A 284 24.52 7.99 2.72
CA LEU A 284 25.83 8.53 3.10
C LEU A 284 25.88 9.00 4.58
N PRO A 285 25.55 8.14 5.57
CA PRO A 285 25.52 8.55 6.97
C PRO A 285 26.86 9.09 7.51
N VAL A 286 27.99 8.47 7.17
CA VAL A 286 29.32 8.89 7.67
C VAL A 286 29.68 10.25 7.09
N SER A 287 29.67 10.35 5.75
CA SER A 287 29.97 11.62 5.09
C SER A 287 29.03 12.75 5.54
N LEU A 288 27.76 12.42 5.85
CA LEU A 288 26.81 13.40 6.35
C LEU A 288 27.18 13.90 7.75
N SER A 289 27.62 13.00 8.62
CA SER A 289 28.10 13.36 9.97
C SER A 289 29.36 14.25 9.93
N GLU A 290 30.23 14.06 8.93
CA GLU A 290 31.43 14.87 8.69
C GLU A 290 31.11 16.27 8.15
N SER A 291 29.84 16.58 7.85
CA SER A 291 29.38 17.90 7.39
C SER A 291 30.14 18.41 6.15
N LYS A 292 30.28 17.56 5.13
CA LYS A 292 30.91 17.94 3.85
C LYS A 292 30.24 19.19 3.24
N LYS A 293 31.05 20.07 2.65
CA LYS A 293 30.60 21.38 2.14
C LYS A 293 29.52 21.25 1.07
N GLU A 294 29.62 20.21 0.24
CA GLU A 294 28.70 19.87 -0.84
C GLU A 294 27.30 19.61 -0.29
N PHE A 295 27.20 18.93 0.85
CA PHE A 295 25.93 18.65 1.52
C PHE A 295 25.32 19.91 2.11
N GLU A 296 26.12 20.77 2.72
CA GLU A 296 25.62 22.07 3.18
C GLU A 296 25.09 22.92 2.03
N ILE A 297 25.81 22.99 0.90
CA ILE A 297 25.39 23.73 -0.30
C ILE A 297 24.06 23.19 -0.80
N PHE A 298 23.95 21.86 -0.90
CA PHE A 298 22.74 21.18 -1.31
C PHE A 298 21.55 21.48 -0.37
N LEU A 299 21.71 21.28 0.94
CA LEU A 299 20.67 21.52 1.94
C LEU A 299 20.25 23.00 2.01
N LYS A 300 21.20 23.94 1.93
CA LYS A 300 20.91 25.38 1.84
C LYS A 300 20.11 25.70 0.56
N GLY A 301 20.47 25.08 -0.56
CA GLY A 301 19.76 25.20 -1.83
C GLY A 301 18.32 24.67 -1.76
N LEU A 302 18.16 23.50 -1.14
CA LEU A 302 16.87 22.84 -0.93
C LEU A 302 15.97 23.68 -0.01
N ASN A 303 16.51 24.18 1.11
CA ASN A 303 15.76 25.03 2.03
C ASN A 303 15.27 26.32 1.34
N LYS A 304 16.13 27.03 0.60
CA LYS A 304 15.71 28.21 -0.18
C LYS A 304 14.58 27.90 -1.16
N ALA A 305 14.63 26.71 -1.78
CA ALA A 305 13.64 26.32 -2.78
C ALA A 305 12.25 26.00 -2.22
N THR A 306 12.13 25.67 -0.94
CA THR A 306 10.82 25.49 -0.30
C THR A 306 9.97 26.78 -0.27
N ASN A 307 10.61 27.94 -0.48
CA ASN A 307 9.97 29.25 -0.63
C ASN A 307 9.80 29.68 -2.10
N SER A 308 10.26 28.87 -3.06
CA SER A 308 10.15 29.15 -4.49
C SER A 308 8.73 28.90 -4.99
N LYS A 309 8.26 29.67 -5.99
CA LYS A 309 6.95 29.41 -6.62
C LYS A 309 6.97 28.20 -7.56
N SER A 310 8.07 27.93 -8.25
CA SER A 310 8.13 26.89 -9.31
C SER A 310 8.80 25.59 -8.88
N ASN A 311 9.68 25.63 -7.87
CA ASN A 311 10.55 24.50 -7.52
C ASN A 311 10.19 23.84 -6.19
N LYS A 312 9.15 24.34 -5.53
CA LYS A 312 8.81 23.98 -4.15
C LYS A 312 8.41 22.53 -3.99
N GLU A 313 7.60 21.99 -4.90
CA GLU A 313 7.10 20.61 -4.82
C GLU A 313 8.26 19.60 -4.75
N CYS A 314 9.25 19.72 -5.64
CA CYS A 314 10.43 18.86 -5.63
C CYS A 314 11.24 19.00 -4.34
N ALA A 315 11.32 20.21 -3.77
CA ALA A 315 12.02 20.45 -2.50
C ALA A 315 11.29 19.82 -1.32
N LEU A 316 9.96 19.99 -1.23
CA LEU A 316 9.15 19.38 -0.18
C LEU A 316 9.22 17.85 -0.26
N LYS A 317 9.07 17.27 -1.46
CA LYS A 317 9.17 15.82 -1.67
C LYS A 317 10.52 15.26 -1.26
N SER A 318 11.60 15.99 -1.53
CA SER A 318 12.96 15.65 -1.10
C SER A 318 13.11 15.62 0.43
N TYR A 319 12.55 16.60 1.12
CA TYR A 319 12.53 16.62 2.59
C TYR A 319 11.66 15.51 3.19
N ILE A 320 10.50 15.22 2.59
CA ILE A 320 9.63 14.12 3.03
C ILE A 320 10.33 12.77 2.83
N ASP A 321 11.05 12.59 1.72
CA ASP A 321 11.86 11.40 1.46
C ASP A 321 12.94 11.23 2.55
N MET A 322 13.67 12.30 2.93
CA MET A 322 14.64 12.25 4.04
C MET A 322 14.00 12.00 5.41
N LEU A 323 12.82 12.58 5.67
CA LEU A 323 12.05 12.36 6.90
C LEU A 323 11.58 10.91 6.99
N ARG A 324 11.07 10.35 5.88
CA ARG A 324 10.68 8.94 5.80
C ARG A 324 11.87 8.03 6.05
N ALA A 325 13.02 8.29 5.42
CA ALA A 325 14.25 7.52 5.68
C ALA A 325 14.65 7.58 7.16
N SER A 326 14.61 8.77 7.76
CA SER A 326 14.94 8.96 9.18
C SER A 326 14.00 8.18 10.11
N SER A 327 12.73 8.01 9.72
CA SER A 327 11.75 7.24 10.48
C SER A 327 11.96 5.71 10.45
N LEU A 328 12.85 5.21 9.58
CA LEU A 328 13.17 3.78 9.47
C LEU A 328 14.40 3.38 10.31
N ILE A 329 15.10 4.34 10.91
CA ILE A 329 16.38 4.14 11.59
C ILE A 329 16.24 4.50 13.07
N PHE A 330 16.98 3.84 13.95
CA PHE A 330 17.05 4.22 15.36
C PHE A 330 17.70 5.60 15.53
N SER A 331 17.07 6.45 16.33
CA SER A 331 17.47 7.87 16.49
C SER A 331 18.92 8.05 16.93
N THR A 332 19.48 7.11 17.70
CA THR A 332 20.88 7.14 18.18
C THR A 332 21.91 6.98 17.08
N TRP A 333 21.55 6.41 15.92
CA TRP A 333 22.49 6.15 14.83
C TRP A 333 22.37 7.15 13.69
N SER A 334 21.39 8.05 13.75
CA SER A 334 21.00 8.83 12.58
C SER A 334 21.55 10.26 12.59
N PRO A 335 22.54 10.59 11.75
CA PRO A 335 22.92 11.98 11.48
C PRO A 335 21.82 12.78 10.77
N LEU A 336 20.82 12.11 10.19
CA LEU A 336 19.64 12.78 9.62
C LEU A 336 18.68 13.29 10.70
N GLY A 337 18.66 12.66 11.89
CA GLY A 337 17.73 12.99 12.97
C GLY A 337 17.73 14.49 13.31
N PRO A 338 18.88 15.07 13.71
CA PRO A 338 18.97 16.51 14.03
C PRO A 338 18.60 17.42 12.85
N ILE A 339 18.93 17.03 11.61
CA ILE A 339 18.56 17.79 10.41
C ILE A 339 17.04 17.80 10.25
N MET A 340 16.39 16.66 10.46
CA MET A 340 14.95 16.49 10.37
C MET A 340 14.21 17.17 11.50
N GLU A 341 14.67 17.10 12.74
CA GLU A 341 14.09 17.84 13.86
C GLU A 341 14.08 19.35 13.61
N ASN A 342 15.16 19.89 13.04
CA ASN A 342 15.26 21.32 12.73
C ASN A 342 14.32 21.76 11.58
N ILE A 343 14.12 20.92 10.56
CA ILE A 343 13.27 21.28 9.41
C ILE A 343 11.79 21.00 9.65
N LEU A 344 11.45 20.08 10.57
CA LEU A 344 10.08 19.61 10.78
C LEU A 344 9.05 20.72 11.07
N PRO A 345 9.36 21.75 11.91
CA PRO A 345 8.47 22.90 12.08
C PRO A 345 8.24 23.67 10.77
N THR A 346 9.30 23.87 9.98
CA THR A 346 9.24 24.57 8.69
C THR A 346 8.40 23.80 7.67
N LEU A 347 8.50 22.47 7.64
CA LEU A 347 7.66 21.63 6.79
C LEU A 347 6.20 21.69 7.22
N THR A 348 5.94 21.62 8.53
CA THR A 348 4.59 21.71 9.10
C THR A 348 3.94 23.03 8.70
N GLU A 349 4.65 24.15 8.85
CA GLU A 349 4.18 25.47 8.44
C GLU A 349 3.87 25.56 6.93
N LYS A 350 4.58 24.81 6.09
CA LYS A 350 4.45 24.89 4.62
C LYS A 350 3.47 23.89 4.02
N ILE A 351 3.30 22.73 4.64
CA ILE A 351 2.50 21.61 4.13
C ILE A 351 1.16 21.51 4.87
N PHE A 352 1.14 21.85 6.16
CA PHE A 352 0.01 21.57 7.05
C PHE A 352 -0.39 22.80 7.89
N ASN A 353 -0.39 23.99 7.30
CA ASN A 353 -0.88 25.22 7.95
C ASN A 353 -1.99 25.86 7.11
N PRO A 354 -3.21 26.04 7.62
CA PRO A 354 -4.33 26.64 6.88
C PRO A 354 -4.05 28.05 6.36
N GLU A 355 -3.30 28.87 7.09
CA GLU A 355 -3.03 30.28 6.72
C GLU A 355 -1.94 30.43 5.67
N LYS A 356 -1.00 29.49 5.67
CA LYS A 356 0.20 29.52 4.83
C LYS A 356 0.28 28.31 3.91
N ASN A 357 -0.83 27.60 3.66
CA ASN A 357 -0.76 26.38 2.86
C ASN A 357 -0.39 26.73 1.43
N TYR A 358 0.73 26.18 0.97
CA TYR A 358 1.25 26.45 -0.36
C TYR A 358 0.80 25.39 -1.38
N LEU A 359 0.09 24.37 -0.92
CA LEU A 359 -0.40 23.27 -1.73
C LEU A 359 -1.86 23.51 -2.13
N ASN A 360 -2.24 23.01 -3.31
CA ASN A 360 -3.62 23.08 -3.78
C ASN A 360 -4.45 21.97 -3.13
N LEU A 361 -5.30 22.35 -2.19
CA LEU A 361 -6.18 21.41 -1.46
C LEU A 361 -7.16 20.62 -2.36
N SER A 362 -7.36 21.04 -3.62
CA SER A 362 -8.16 20.29 -4.60
C SER A 362 -7.35 19.25 -5.39
N SER A 363 -6.02 19.35 -5.40
CA SER A 363 -5.13 18.44 -6.13
C SER A 363 -4.93 17.15 -5.34
N GLU A 364 -5.30 16.01 -5.91
CA GLU A 364 -5.05 14.69 -5.30
C GLU A 364 -3.55 14.41 -5.11
N GLY A 365 -2.70 14.93 -5.99
CA GLY A 365 -1.24 14.81 -5.83
C GLY A 365 -0.73 15.53 -4.59
N ASP A 366 -1.25 16.73 -4.31
CA ASP A 366 -0.89 17.52 -3.13
C ASP A 366 -1.43 16.89 -1.85
N LYS A 367 -2.67 16.37 -1.88
CA LYS A 367 -3.24 15.60 -0.77
C LYS A 367 -2.40 14.37 -0.45
N SER A 368 -1.98 13.61 -1.47
CA SER A 368 -1.09 12.46 -1.29
C SER A 368 0.24 12.86 -0.63
N LEU A 369 0.83 13.99 -1.04
CA LEU A 369 2.06 14.51 -0.44
C LEU A 369 1.85 14.92 1.02
N MET A 370 0.74 15.58 1.35
CA MET A 370 0.39 15.91 2.74
C MET A 370 0.23 14.65 3.60
N GLN A 371 -0.41 13.61 3.07
CA GLN A 371 -0.57 12.33 3.75
C GLN A 371 0.76 11.62 3.99
N GLU A 372 1.65 11.60 2.97
CA GLU A 372 3.02 11.08 3.11
C GLU A 372 3.82 11.84 4.17
N PHE A 373 3.69 13.17 4.21
CA PHE A 373 4.32 14.01 5.22
C PHE A 373 3.85 13.68 6.62
N VAL A 374 2.53 13.68 6.88
CA VAL A 374 1.98 13.42 8.23
C VAL A 374 2.33 12.00 8.69
N SER A 375 2.23 11.01 7.80
CA SER A 375 2.61 9.62 8.11
C SER A 375 4.09 9.51 8.49
N SER A 376 4.98 10.15 7.73
CA SER A 376 6.43 10.11 7.97
C SER A 376 6.81 10.90 9.23
N ALA A 377 6.20 12.07 9.44
CA ALA A 377 6.39 12.89 10.63
C ALA A 377 5.95 12.16 11.91
N PHE A 378 4.86 11.38 11.83
CA PHE A 378 4.38 10.61 12.97
C PHE A 378 5.34 9.48 13.34
N LYS A 379 5.81 8.70 12.36
CA LYS A 379 6.81 7.65 12.60
C LYS A 379 8.12 8.21 13.14
N PHE A 380 8.51 9.40 12.68
CA PHE A 380 9.72 10.07 13.14
C PHE A 380 9.59 10.67 14.54
N ASN A 381 8.53 11.42 14.82
CA ASN A 381 8.31 12.11 16.09
C ASN A 381 6.82 12.29 16.38
N ALA A 382 6.18 11.24 16.88
CA ALA A 382 4.75 11.25 17.20
C ALA A 382 4.34 12.34 18.23
N PRO A 383 5.11 12.62 19.30
CA PRO A 383 4.81 13.73 20.21
C PRO A 383 4.78 15.10 19.51
N PHE A 384 5.66 15.33 18.54
CA PHE A 384 5.64 16.56 17.74
C PHE A 384 4.34 16.67 16.93
N VAL A 385 3.90 15.58 16.28
CA VAL A 385 2.66 15.56 15.50
C VAL A 385 1.45 15.86 16.39
N LYS A 386 1.38 15.24 17.58
CA LYS A 386 0.32 15.52 18.56
C LYS A 386 0.27 17.00 18.96
N ARG A 387 1.42 17.65 19.13
CA ARG A 387 1.49 19.05 19.58
C ARG A 387 1.24 20.07 18.46
N ASN A 388 1.64 19.78 17.23
CA ASN A 388 1.71 20.80 16.17
C ASN A 388 0.77 20.55 14.98
N ILE A 389 0.38 19.30 14.70
CA ILE A 389 -0.45 18.94 13.54
C ILE A 389 -1.88 18.63 13.97
N VAL A 390 -2.04 17.84 15.04
CA VAL A 390 -3.37 17.44 15.53
C VAL A 390 -4.27 18.65 15.87
N PRO A 391 -3.81 19.70 16.58
CA PRO A 391 -4.66 20.85 16.91
C PRO A 391 -5.25 21.55 15.67
N ILE A 392 -4.50 21.55 14.57
CA ILE A 392 -4.93 22.14 13.29
C ILE A 392 -6.08 21.33 12.69
N ALA A 393 -6.04 20.00 12.77
CA ALA A 393 -7.09 19.14 12.22
C ALA A 393 -8.37 19.14 13.08
N ILE A 394 -8.24 19.16 14.40
CA ILE A 394 -9.39 19.09 15.32
C ILE A 394 -10.09 20.44 15.53
N SER A 395 -9.44 21.56 15.18
CA SER A 395 -10.02 22.91 15.29
C SER A 395 -11.37 23.00 14.58
N GLU A 396 -12.35 23.67 15.17
CA GLU A 396 -13.68 23.84 14.56
C GLU A 396 -13.65 24.65 13.26
N SER A 397 -12.70 25.58 13.12
CA SER A 397 -12.52 26.41 11.91
C SER A 397 -11.68 25.72 10.83
N SER A 398 -11.18 24.51 11.09
CA SER A 398 -10.34 23.78 10.14
C SER A 398 -11.10 23.35 8.89
N ASN A 399 -10.41 23.35 7.75
CA ASN A 399 -10.94 22.78 6.51
C ASN A 399 -10.98 21.25 6.62
N ASN A 400 -12.06 20.63 6.14
CA ASN A 400 -12.25 19.18 6.16
C ASN A 400 -11.11 18.39 5.49
N VAL A 401 -10.39 18.98 4.53
CA VAL A 401 -9.21 18.34 3.92
C VAL A 401 -8.15 18.01 4.98
N PHE A 402 -7.87 18.87 5.97
CA PHE A 402 -6.88 18.58 7.01
C PHE A 402 -7.33 17.40 7.91
N ARG A 403 -8.64 17.30 8.19
CA ARG A 403 -9.23 16.17 8.92
C ARG A 403 -9.07 14.87 8.12
N GLN A 404 -9.43 14.88 6.84
CA GLN A 404 -9.26 13.74 5.94
C GLN A 404 -7.80 13.29 5.87
N ILE A 405 -6.87 14.22 5.66
CA ILE A 405 -5.44 13.90 5.59
C ILE A 405 -4.97 13.24 6.89
N LEU A 406 -5.37 13.74 8.06
CA LEU A 406 -4.97 13.12 9.33
C LEU A 406 -5.51 11.70 9.47
N VAL A 407 -6.79 11.47 9.17
CA VAL A 407 -7.43 10.14 9.22
C VAL A 407 -6.77 9.18 8.22
N LYS A 408 -6.60 9.59 6.96
CA LYS A 408 -5.94 8.79 5.92
C LYS A 408 -4.48 8.50 6.26
N SER A 409 -3.78 9.41 6.94
CA SER A 409 -2.41 9.18 7.40
C SER A 409 -2.38 8.10 8.49
N CYS A 410 -3.33 8.11 9.42
CA CYS A 410 -3.46 7.06 10.43
C CYS A 410 -3.67 5.68 9.80
N ARG A 411 -4.41 5.57 8.69
CA ARG A 411 -4.59 4.30 7.96
C ARG A 411 -3.27 3.72 7.46
N ASN A 412 -2.35 4.57 6.99
CA ASN A 412 -1.01 4.13 6.56
C ASN A 412 -0.12 3.67 7.73
N LEU A 413 -0.49 3.99 8.98
CA LEU A 413 0.30 3.73 10.18
C LEU A 413 -0.09 2.43 10.88
N VAL A 414 -1.30 1.91 10.66
CA VAL A 414 -1.88 0.71 11.31
C VAL A 414 -0.90 -0.45 11.36
N ASN A 415 -0.20 -0.74 10.26
CA ASN A 415 0.70 -1.89 10.17
C ASN A 415 2.11 -1.66 10.74
N SER A 416 2.43 -0.44 11.19
CA SER A 416 3.81 -0.04 11.52
C SER A 416 4.02 0.47 12.95
N THR A 417 2.97 0.95 13.63
CA THR A 417 3.11 1.60 14.94
C THR A 417 1.80 1.53 15.74
N SER A 418 1.48 0.40 16.37
CA SER A 418 0.20 0.27 17.09
C SER A 418 0.12 1.14 18.35
N ILE A 419 1.10 1.04 19.27
CA ILE A 419 0.99 1.70 20.59
C ILE A 419 1.00 3.23 20.51
N ALA A 420 1.98 3.82 19.83
CA ALA A 420 2.09 5.28 19.72
C ALA A 420 0.88 5.89 18.98
N LEU A 421 0.36 5.19 17.95
CA LEU A 421 -0.84 5.61 17.23
C LEU A 421 -2.03 5.66 18.17
N TYR A 422 -2.22 4.66 19.02
CA TYR A 422 -3.30 4.67 20.00
C TYR A 422 -3.15 5.80 21.02
N GLU A 423 -1.94 5.98 21.58
CA GLU A 423 -1.63 7.00 22.58
C GLU A 423 -1.89 8.43 22.09
N TYR A 424 -1.58 8.70 20.83
CA TYR A 424 -1.58 10.06 20.30
C TYR A 424 -2.74 10.38 19.37
N MET A 425 -3.42 9.39 18.77
CA MET A 425 -4.47 9.63 17.78
C MET A 425 -5.87 9.16 18.19
N ALA A 426 -6.04 8.24 19.15
CA ALA A 426 -7.37 7.72 19.50
C ALA A 426 -8.35 8.82 19.94
N SER A 427 -7.95 9.68 20.88
CA SER A 427 -8.76 10.81 21.36
C SER A 427 -9.03 11.85 20.25
N PRO A 428 -8.01 12.34 19.51
CA PRO A 428 -8.24 13.23 18.36
C PRO A 428 -9.19 12.69 17.30
N LEU A 429 -9.12 11.40 16.97
CA LEU A 429 -10.01 10.76 15.98
C LEU A 429 -11.47 10.74 16.46
N ARG A 430 -11.71 10.51 17.76
CA ARG A 430 -13.06 10.63 18.34
C ARG A 430 -13.61 12.06 18.27
N ILE A 431 -12.76 13.06 18.51
CA ILE A 431 -13.14 14.48 18.37
C ILE A 431 -13.57 14.79 16.93
N ILE A 432 -12.78 14.35 15.94
CA ILE A 432 -13.11 14.52 14.52
C ILE A 432 -14.42 13.81 14.18
N PHE A 433 -14.61 12.58 14.65
CA PHE A 433 -15.85 11.83 14.43
C PHE A 433 -17.08 12.60 14.94
N TYR A 434 -17.07 13.05 16.20
CA TYR A 434 -18.20 13.76 16.78
C TYR A 434 -18.45 15.12 16.12
N TYR A 435 -17.40 15.85 15.76
CA TYR A 435 -17.52 17.09 15.00
C TYR A 435 -18.19 16.84 13.64
N SER A 436 -17.68 15.87 12.88
CA SER A 436 -18.22 15.54 11.56
C SER A 436 -19.64 15.00 11.62
N LEU A 437 -19.96 14.17 12.62
CA LEU A 437 -21.30 13.68 12.87
C LEU A 437 -22.29 14.81 13.20
N THR A 438 -21.86 15.77 14.01
CA THR A 438 -22.69 16.93 14.38
C THR A 438 -23.00 17.79 13.16
N ASN A 439 -22.00 18.07 12.33
CA ASN A 439 -22.19 18.87 11.12
C ASN A 439 -22.95 18.13 10.02
N PHE A 440 -22.75 16.81 9.91
CA PHE A 440 -23.56 15.93 9.07
C PHE A 440 -25.04 16.02 9.44
N LYS A 441 -25.38 15.88 10.72
CA LYS A 441 -26.76 16.01 11.23
C LYS A 441 -27.36 17.40 10.95
N LYS A 442 -26.53 18.45 11.01
CA LYS A 442 -26.91 19.83 10.66
C LYS A 442 -26.89 20.13 9.16
N LYS A 443 -26.51 19.17 8.30
CA LYS A 443 -26.32 19.33 6.85
C LYS A 443 -25.32 20.44 6.45
N ILE A 444 -24.35 20.75 7.32
CA ILE A 444 -23.29 21.72 7.05
C ILE A 444 -22.14 21.00 6.35
N ASP A 445 -21.78 21.47 5.15
CA ASP A 445 -20.71 20.88 4.33
C ASP A 445 -20.87 19.36 4.16
N TYR A 446 -22.11 18.94 3.88
CA TYR A 446 -22.59 17.56 3.99
C TYR A 446 -21.67 16.53 3.31
N GLN A 447 -21.26 16.77 2.07
CA GLN A 447 -20.45 15.83 1.29
C GLN A 447 -19.08 15.60 1.95
N ASN A 448 -18.39 16.66 2.37
CA ASN A 448 -17.10 16.54 3.02
C ASN A 448 -17.21 15.85 4.39
N GLN A 449 -18.30 16.09 5.15
CA GLN A 449 -18.54 15.37 6.40
C GLN A 449 -18.77 13.88 6.18
N VAL A 450 -19.50 13.51 5.13
CA VAL A 450 -19.70 12.11 4.74
C VAL A 450 -18.36 11.44 4.43
N GLU A 451 -17.51 12.09 3.61
CA GLU A 451 -16.19 11.55 3.27
C GLU A 451 -15.30 11.35 4.50
N VAL A 452 -15.24 12.31 5.43
CA VAL A 452 -14.48 12.17 6.68
C VAL A 452 -14.98 11.00 7.51
N LEU A 453 -16.30 10.84 7.66
CA LEU A 453 -16.89 9.74 8.41
C LEU A 453 -16.59 8.37 7.77
N LEU A 454 -16.63 8.28 6.44
CA LEU A 454 -16.27 7.05 5.71
C LEU A 454 -14.79 6.69 5.91
N ASP A 455 -13.87 7.67 5.81
CA ASP A 455 -12.45 7.46 6.07
C ASP A 455 -12.19 6.96 7.50
N ILE A 456 -12.96 7.46 8.49
CA ILE A 456 -12.89 7.01 9.88
C ILE A 456 -13.40 5.58 10.04
N PHE A 457 -14.51 5.22 9.40
CA PHE A 457 -15.01 3.84 9.42
C PHE A 457 -14.01 2.86 8.81
N GLU A 458 -13.40 3.20 7.68
CA GLU A 458 -12.35 2.38 7.07
C GLU A 458 -11.13 2.21 7.99
N LEU A 459 -10.72 3.28 8.70
CA LEU A 459 -9.64 3.21 9.68
C LEU A 459 -9.97 2.27 10.83
N TYR A 460 -11.16 2.38 11.42
CA TYR A 460 -11.59 1.54 12.54
C TYR A 460 -11.83 0.08 12.16
N GLN A 461 -12.27 -0.18 10.93
CA GLN A 461 -12.32 -1.54 10.39
C GLN A 461 -10.92 -2.14 10.23
N SER A 462 -9.93 -1.31 9.89
CA SER A 462 -8.54 -1.75 9.74
C SER A 462 -7.86 -1.95 11.10
N ASP A 463 -8.15 -1.11 12.08
CA ASP A 463 -7.62 -1.20 13.44
C ASP A 463 -8.65 -0.75 14.50
N PRO A 464 -9.41 -1.69 15.09
CA PRO A 464 -10.45 -1.38 16.07
C PRO A 464 -9.90 -0.87 17.41
N HIS A 465 -8.61 -1.06 17.72
CA HIS A 465 -8.01 -0.62 18.99
C HIS A 465 -8.05 0.90 19.17
N LEU A 466 -8.09 1.66 18.07
CA LEU A 466 -8.23 3.11 18.08
C LEU A 466 -9.53 3.59 18.71
N ILE A 467 -10.57 2.74 18.71
CA ILE A 467 -11.84 3.07 19.36
C ILE A 467 -11.71 2.96 20.87
N TYR A 468 -10.98 1.94 21.36
CA TYR A 468 -10.93 1.59 22.78
C TYR A 468 -9.89 2.37 23.58
N TYR A 469 -8.82 2.87 22.94
CA TYR A 469 -7.71 3.47 23.69
C TYR A 469 -8.06 4.84 24.29
N ASN A 470 -7.75 5.04 25.57
CA ASN A 470 -7.96 6.29 26.31
C ASN A 470 -6.62 6.86 26.83
N GLU A 471 -6.47 8.20 26.79
CA GLU A 471 -5.20 8.93 26.99
C GLU A 471 -4.56 8.78 28.38
N THR A 472 -5.20 8.11 29.34
CA THR A 472 -4.74 7.96 30.73
C THR A 472 -3.69 6.88 30.96
N GLY A 473 -3.15 6.24 29.91
CA GLY A 473 -2.00 5.32 30.00
C GLY A 473 -2.26 4.00 30.74
N ALA A 474 -3.49 3.80 31.20
CA ALA A 474 -3.98 2.50 31.61
C ALA A 474 -4.88 1.98 30.50
N LEU A 475 -4.86 0.66 30.29
CA LEU A 475 -5.99 -0.10 29.73
C LEU A 475 -7.33 0.12 30.48
N ARG A 476 -7.36 1.09 31.42
CA ARG A 476 -8.51 1.57 32.17
C ARG A 476 -8.97 2.88 31.58
N ALA A 477 -9.98 2.81 30.72
CA ALA A 477 -11.11 3.71 30.84
C ALA A 477 -12.24 3.22 29.92
N LYS A 478 -13.40 3.03 30.55
CA LYS A 478 -14.75 2.93 29.98
C LYS A 478 -14.79 3.42 28.54
N ILE A 479 -15.08 2.52 27.60
CA ILE A 479 -15.53 2.93 26.27
C ILE A 479 -16.67 3.92 26.50
N ASP A 480 -16.65 5.06 25.83
CA ASP A 480 -17.79 5.95 25.88
C ASP A 480 -18.94 5.22 25.18
N SER A 481 -19.87 4.65 25.96
CA SER A 481 -21.02 3.91 25.45
C SER A 481 -21.83 4.74 24.45
N SER A 482 -21.75 6.07 24.57
CA SER A 482 -22.35 7.00 23.63
C SER A 482 -21.67 6.96 22.25
N PHE A 483 -20.37 6.68 22.15
CA PHE A 483 -19.64 6.58 20.88
C PHE A 483 -20.10 5.38 20.05
N ILE A 484 -20.14 4.20 20.66
CA ILE A 484 -20.65 2.98 20.02
C ILE A 484 -22.12 3.19 19.63
N TYR A 485 -22.92 3.82 20.50
CA TYR A 485 -24.31 4.11 20.20
C TYR A 485 -24.50 5.04 18.99
N GLU A 486 -23.61 6.02 18.78
CA GLU A 486 -23.65 6.86 17.59
C GLU A 486 -23.25 6.08 16.31
N ILE A 487 -22.29 5.16 16.36
CA ILE A 487 -21.99 4.25 15.24
C ILE A 487 -23.22 3.40 14.88
N ILE A 488 -23.91 2.88 15.89
CA ILE A 488 -25.14 2.11 15.73
C ILE A 488 -26.26 2.94 15.09
N LYS A 489 -26.43 4.19 15.50
CA LYS A 489 -27.39 5.09 14.85
C LYS A 489 -27.05 5.35 13.40
N LEU A 490 -25.77 5.51 13.07
CA LEU A 490 -25.31 5.71 11.70
C LEU A 490 -25.56 4.48 10.82
N ALA A 491 -25.56 3.27 11.39
CA ALA A 491 -25.92 2.06 10.66
C ALA A 491 -27.35 2.12 10.08
N LYS A 492 -28.24 3.00 10.55
CA LYS A 492 -29.58 3.20 9.96
C LYS A 492 -29.60 4.07 8.71
N HIS A 493 -28.51 4.77 8.44
CA HIS A 493 -28.44 5.70 7.33
C HIS A 493 -27.92 4.97 6.09
N GLU A 494 -28.62 5.07 4.96
CA GLU A 494 -28.31 4.35 3.71
C GLU A 494 -26.82 4.42 3.31
N ILE A 495 -26.24 5.63 3.34
CA ILE A 495 -24.82 5.87 3.02
C ILE A 495 -23.86 5.16 3.98
N PHE A 496 -24.20 5.07 5.27
CA PHE A 496 -23.30 4.56 6.31
C PHE A 496 -23.63 3.13 6.74
N TYR A 497 -24.73 2.55 6.26
CA TYR A 497 -25.17 1.21 6.63
C TYR A 497 -24.01 0.21 6.55
N LYS A 498 -23.44 0.01 5.36
CA LYS A 498 -22.38 -0.98 5.14
C LYS A 498 -21.08 -0.65 5.90
N PRO A 499 -20.54 0.58 5.87
CA PRO A 499 -19.36 0.94 6.67
C PRO A 499 -19.54 0.79 8.19
N ALA A 500 -20.68 1.23 8.73
CA ALA A 500 -20.96 1.14 10.16
C ALA A 500 -21.16 -0.31 10.60
N VAL A 501 -21.92 -1.10 9.83
CA VAL A 501 -22.12 -2.54 10.06
C VAL A 501 -20.79 -3.29 10.01
N ASN A 502 -19.92 -3.03 9.03
CA ASN A 502 -18.59 -3.64 8.98
C ASN A 502 -17.70 -3.25 10.15
N CYS A 503 -17.75 -1.98 10.59
CA CYS A 503 -17.04 -1.52 11.77
C CYS A 503 -17.52 -2.28 13.02
N ILE A 504 -18.83 -2.41 13.19
CA ILE A 504 -19.44 -3.18 14.29
C ILE A 504 -18.98 -4.64 14.22
N LYS A 505 -19.05 -5.31 13.08
CA LYS A 505 -18.56 -6.71 12.94
C LYS A 505 -17.13 -6.88 13.42
N VAL A 506 -16.24 -5.96 13.07
CA VAL A 506 -14.83 -6.01 13.49
C VAL A 506 -14.70 -5.75 14.99
N LEU A 507 -15.42 -4.76 15.54
CA LEU A 507 -15.40 -4.45 16.98
C LEU A 507 -15.88 -5.63 17.82
N PHE A 508 -16.94 -6.27 17.34
CA PHE A 508 -17.60 -7.43 17.91
C PHE A 508 -17.04 -8.73 17.31
N CYS A 509 -15.77 -8.78 16.90
CA CYS A 509 -15.12 -10.06 16.65
C CYS A 509 -14.56 -10.58 17.98
N SER A 510 -14.64 -11.88 18.23
CA SER A 510 -14.22 -12.51 19.48
C SER A 510 -12.82 -12.11 19.97
N LYS A 511 -11.87 -11.97 19.03
CA LYS A 511 -10.50 -11.50 19.31
C LYS A 511 -10.45 -10.09 19.92
N ASN A 512 -11.40 -9.22 19.57
CA ASN A 512 -11.48 -7.84 20.04
C ASN A 512 -12.41 -7.70 21.26
N VAL A 513 -13.40 -8.59 21.42
CA VAL A 513 -14.29 -8.62 22.60
C VAL A 513 -13.53 -8.93 23.88
N LEU A 514 -12.44 -9.70 23.83
CA LEU A 514 -11.57 -9.93 24.99
C LEU A 514 -10.96 -8.62 25.55
N ILE A 515 -10.81 -7.60 24.71
CA ILE A 515 -10.31 -6.27 25.12
C ILE A 515 -11.40 -5.52 25.92
N TRP A 516 -12.67 -5.81 25.67
CA TRP A 516 -13.80 -5.23 26.41
C TRP A 516 -13.84 -5.74 27.85
N ASN A 517 -13.32 -6.94 28.07
CA ASN A 517 -13.58 -7.77 29.25
C ASN A 517 -12.90 -7.30 30.55
N LYS A 518 -12.09 -6.23 30.52
CA LYS A 518 -11.41 -5.74 31.74
C LYS A 518 -12.13 -4.59 32.45
N ASP A 519 -12.98 -3.81 31.78
CA ASP A 519 -13.58 -2.60 32.36
C ASP A 519 -14.98 -2.23 31.81
N PHE A 520 -15.57 -3.05 30.94
CA PHE A 520 -16.91 -2.80 30.38
C PHE A 520 -17.95 -3.68 31.06
N SER A 521 -18.97 -3.08 31.70
CA SER A 521 -20.02 -3.87 32.36
C SER A 521 -20.75 -4.71 31.33
N GLU A 522 -20.89 -5.99 31.61
CA GLU A 522 -21.49 -7.00 30.72
C GLU A 522 -22.94 -6.62 30.33
N THR A 523 -23.65 -5.96 31.26
CA THR A 523 -24.95 -5.30 31.06
C THR A 523 -24.97 -4.31 29.90
N LEU A 524 -23.90 -3.52 29.70
CA LEU A 524 -23.87 -2.53 28.63
C LEU A 524 -23.61 -3.18 27.27
N GLN A 525 -22.88 -4.29 27.23
CA GLN A 525 -22.64 -5.06 26.01
C GLN A 525 -23.94 -5.71 25.53
N LEU A 526 -24.67 -6.34 26.45
CA LEU A 526 -26.00 -6.89 26.21
C LEU A 526 -27.00 -5.78 25.84
N GLU A 527 -26.99 -4.62 26.50
CA GLU A 527 -27.86 -3.50 26.16
C GLU A 527 -27.56 -2.94 24.75
N ILE A 528 -26.29 -2.88 24.36
CA ILE A 528 -25.86 -2.47 23.02
C ILE A 528 -26.33 -3.49 21.98
N ILE A 529 -26.12 -4.79 22.23
CA ILE A 529 -26.58 -5.89 21.37
C ILE A 529 -28.11 -5.86 21.24
N CYS A 530 -28.85 -5.67 22.34
CA CYS A 530 -30.32 -5.63 22.36
C CYS A 530 -30.91 -4.35 21.77
N LYS A 531 -30.18 -3.23 21.81
CA LYS A 531 -30.55 -2.05 21.03
C LYS A 531 -30.29 -2.27 19.55
N PHE A 532 -29.29 -3.08 19.20
CA PHE A 532 -29.02 -3.46 17.81
C PHE A 532 -30.10 -4.40 17.24
N THR A 533 -30.65 -5.32 18.05
CA THR A 533 -31.77 -6.20 17.64
C THR A 533 -33.12 -5.49 17.46
N LYS A 534 -33.27 -4.24 17.91
CA LYS A 534 -34.44 -3.39 17.57
C LYS A 534 -34.36 -2.74 16.19
N PHE A 535 -33.29 -2.95 15.44
CA PHE A 535 -33.11 -2.41 14.08
C PHE A 535 -33.12 -3.57 13.08
N GLU A 536 -33.84 -3.40 11.97
CA GLU A 536 -34.04 -4.42 10.92
C GLU A 536 -32.79 -5.25 10.73
N ILE A 537 -32.90 -6.52 11.09
CA ILE A 537 -31.76 -7.38 11.24
C ILE A 537 -31.42 -7.96 9.87
N ASP A 538 -30.19 -7.72 9.40
CA ASP A 538 -29.61 -8.53 8.32
C ASP A 538 -29.14 -9.87 8.91
N GLU A 539 -29.42 -10.97 8.22
CA GLU A 539 -29.11 -12.35 8.61
C GLU A 539 -27.67 -12.52 9.13
N PHE A 540 -26.74 -11.78 8.51
CA PHE A 540 -25.33 -11.78 8.91
C PHE A 540 -25.11 -11.30 10.35
N LEU A 541 -25.86 -10.28 10.79
CA LEU A 541 -25.66 -9.67 12.10
C LEU A 541 -26.08 -10.62 13.21
N ILE A 542 -27.14 -11.42 12.98
CA ILE A 542 -27.53 -12.53 13.86
C ILE A 542 -26.42 -13.57 13.90
N GLU A 543 -25.89 -14.02 12.75
CA GLU A 543 -24.78 -14.97 12.72
C GLU A 543 -23.55 -14.48 13.50
N THR A 544 -23.21 -13.18 13.37
CA THR A 544 -22.08 -12.59 14.12
C THR A 544 -22.34 -12.54 15.64
N ILE A 545 -23.56 -12.17 16.03
CA ILE A 545 -23.97 -12.13 17.44
C ILE A 545 -23.93 -13.54 18.04
N LEU A 546 -24.38 -14.56 17.30
CA LEU A 546 -24.36 -15.96 17.73
C LEU A 546 -22.92 -16.50 17.83
N GLU A 547 -22.05 -16.19 16.87
CA GLU A 547 -20.62 -16.53 16.94
C GLU A 547 -19.94 -15.94 18.17
N LEU A 548 -20.29 -14.70 18.55
CA LEU A 548 -19.77 -14.05 19.75
C LEU A 548 -20.23 -14.70 21.04
N VAL A 549 -21.51 -15.03 21.12
CA VAL A 549 -22.09 -15.69 22.29
C VAL A 549 -21.48 -17.08 22.45
N ASN A 550 -21.32 -17.83 21.35
CA ASN A 550 -20.69 -19.14 21.33
C ASN A 550 -19.19 -19.13 21.67
N GLU A 551 -18.40 -18.22 21.09
CA GLU A 551 -16.96 -18.14 21.40
C GLU A 551 -16.71 -17.67 22.84
N ARG A 552 -17.57 -16.80 23.39
CA ARG A 552 -17.46 -16.37 24.79
C ARG A 552 -17.93 -17.44 25.76
N TYR A 553 -18.94 -18.23 25.39
CA TYR A 553 -19.35 -19.42 26.13
C TYR A 553 -18.18 -20.41 26.29
N LEU A 554 -17.49 -20.72 25.18
CA LEU A 554 -16.28 -21.55 25.18
C LEU A 554 -15.18 -20.98 26.09
N LEU A 555 -14.99 -19.65 26.08
CA LEU A 555 -13.98 -19.00 26.90
C LEU A 555 -14.31 -19.08 28.41
N ILE A 556 -15.59 -18.88 28.77
CA ILE A 556 -16.12 -19.00 30.13
C ILE A 556 -16.03 -20.45 30.63
N GLU A 557 -16.30 -21.45 29.78
CA GLU A 557 -16.07 -22.86 30.13
C GLU A 557 -14.58 -23.12 30.41
N THR A 558 -13.67 -22.62 29.58
CA THR A 558 -12.23 -22.78 29.83
C THR A 558 -11.75 -22.06 31.09
N GLU A 559 -12.25 -20.86 31.41
CA GLU A 559 -11.90 -20.16 32.65
C GLU A 559 -12.55 -20.78 33.89
N LYS A 560 -13.76 -21.37 33.78
CA LYS A 560 -14.40 -22.20 34.82
C LYS A 560 -13.51 -23.39 35.21
N ILE A 561 -12.93 -24.06 34.20
CA ILE A 561 -12.03 -25.22 34.39
C ILE A 561 -10.74 -24.81 35.12
N GLU A 562 -10.25 -23.58 34.91
CA GLU A 562 -8.98 -23.13 35.49
C GLU A 562 -9.10 -22.48 36.89
N ARG A 563 -10.25 -21.94 37.31
CA ARG A 563 -10.34 -21.12 38.54
C ARG A 563 -11.47 -21.42 39.54
N ASN A 564 -12.32 -22.43 39.34
CA ASN A 564 -13.38 -22.80 40.31
C ASN A 564 -14.19 -21.59 40.84
N PHE A 565 -14.63 -20.69 39.94
CA PHE A 565 -15.60 -19.66 40.31
C PHE A 565 -17.02 -20.17 40.10
N GLU A 566 -17.87 -20.00 41.11
CA GLU A 566 -19.33 -19.99 40.95
C GLU A 566 -19.67 -18.79 40.05
N ILE A 567 -20.24 -19.06 38.87
CA ILE A 567 -20.81 -18.02 38.02
C ILE A 567 -22.23 -17.79 38.51
N GLU A 568 -22.57 -16.56 38.87
CA GLU A 568 -23.89 -16.16 39.36
C GLU A 568 -24.97 -16.49 38.30
N ILE A 569 -26.01 -17.19 38.77
CA ILE A 569 -27.19 -17.64 37.99
C ILE A 569 -27.90 -16.47 37.28
N GLU A 570 -27.75 -15.24 37.77
CA GLU A 570 -28.25 -14.00 37.13
C GLU A 570 -27.78 -13.84 35.67
N TYR A 571 -26.61 -14.38 35.29
CA TYR A 571 -26.06 -14.29 33.94
C TYR A 571 -26.91 -15.03 32.89
N PHE A 572 -27.39 -16.22 33.23
CA PHE A 572 -28.17 -17.05 32.30
C PHE A 572 -29.60 -16.53 32.16
N GLU A 573 -30.18 -15.99 33.24
CA GLU A 573 -31.51 -15.39 33.23
C GLU A 573 -31.56 -14.11 32.36
N GLU A 574 -30.52 -13.27 32.37
CA GLU A 574 -30.44 -12.09 31.49
C GLU A 574 -30.30 -12.49 30.01
N LEU A 575 -29.43 -13.47 29.69
CA LEU A 575 -29.25 -13.97 28.33
C LEU A 575 -30.52 -14.61 27.78
N GLU A 576 -31.22 -15.41 28.58
CA GLU A 576 -32.52 -16.00 28.25
C GLU A 576 -33.57 -14.91 28.00
N TYR A 577 -33.69 -13.94 28.91
CA TYR A 577 -34.61 -12.81 28.78
C TYR A 577 -34.37 -12.01 27.49
N PHE A 578 -33.10 -11.74 27.14
CA PHE A 578 -32.76 -10.97 25.95
C PHE A 578 -32.94 -11.77 24.64
N THR A 579 -32.71 -13.08 24.68
CA THR A 579 -32.96 -13.96 23.52
C THR A 579 -34.46 -14.10 23.28
N LEU A 580 -35.27 -14.20 24.34
CA LEU A 580 -36.73 -14.13 24.29
C LEU A 580 -37.22 -12.76 23.79
N LEU A 581 -36.55 -11.66 24.16
CA LEU A 581 -36.89 -10.31 23.68
C LEU A 581 -36.65 -10.17 22.17
N ALA A 582 -35.55 -10.74 21.66
CA ALA A 582 -35.23 -10.78 20.23
C ALA A 582 -36.25 -11.62 19.44
N ILE A 583 -36.72 -12.74 20.00
CA ILE A 583 -37.79 -13.57 19.43
C ILE A 583 -39.16 -12.87 19.50
N SER A 584 -39.42 -12.08 20.54
CA SER A 584 -40.69 -11.37 20.73
C SER A 584 -40.90 -10.19 19.77
N ASN A 585 -39.81 -9.55 19.32
CA ASN A 585 -39.82 -8.58 18.23
C ASN A 585 -39.89 -9.33 16.90
N LYS A 586 -41.02 -9.98 16.63
CA LYS A 586 -41.38 -10.57 15.33
C LYS A 586 -41.55 -9.48 14.27
N ASP A 587 -40.46 -8.88 13.82
CA ASP A 587 -40.43 -8.23 12.52
C ASP A 587 -39.88 -9.21 11.49
N SER A 588 -40.52 -9.24 10.32
CA SER A 588 -40.39 -10.21 9.23
C SER A 588 -39.03 -10.21 8.50
N THR A 589 -37.94 -9.91 9.21
CA THR A 589 -36.59 -9.69 8.66
C THR A 589 -35.57 -10.74 9.09
N ILE A 590 -35.88 -11.57 10.09
CA ILE A 590 -35.01 -12.67 10.54
C ILE A 590 -35.21 -13.90 9.63
N SER A 591 -34.12 -14.42 9.05
CA SER A 591 -34.18 -15.66 8.25
C SER A 591 -34.51 -16.87 9.12
N ASP A 592 -35.13 -17.90 8.53
CA ASP A 592 -35.44 -19.16 9.21
C ASP A 592 -34.20 -19.80 9.87
N LYS A 593 -33.01 -19.56 9.30
CA LYS A 593 -31.73 -20.03 9.83
C LYS A 593 -31.30 -19.25 11.08
N GLY A 594 -31.46 -17.93 11.09
CA GLY A 594 -31.20 -17.09 12.27
C GLY A 594 -32.14 -17.43 13.44
N PHE A 595 -33.39 -17.77 13.14
CA PHE A 595 -34.37 -18.23 14.13
C PHE A 595 -33.98 -19.56 14.76
N LEU A 596 -33.58 -20.55 13.95
CA LEU A 596 -33.14 -21.86 14.42
C LEU A 596 -31.90 -21.80 15.32
N LEU A 597 -30.98 -20.88 15.03
CA LEU A 597 -29.79 -20.67 15.85
C LEU A 597 -30.12 -20.01 17.20
N LEU A 598 -31.04 -19.04 17.23
CA LEU A 598 -31.54 -18.43 18.47
C LEU A 598 -32.27 -19.46 19.35
N GLU A 599 -33.10 -20.33 18.76
CA GLU A 599 -33.73 -21.43 19.50
C GLU A 599 -32.70 -22.44 20.05
N SER A 600 -31.64 -22.75 19.29
CA SER A 600 -30.57 -23.63 19.75
C SER A 600 -29.85 -23.06 20.96
N LEU A 601 -29.59 -21.75 20.95
CA LEU A 601 -28.86 -21.06 22.01
C LEU A 601 -29.69 -20.92 23.29
N ILE A 602 -31.01 -20.71 23.17
CA ILE A 602 -31.93 -20.77 24.32
C ILE A 602 -31.91 -22.15 24.96
N ARG A 603 -31.98 -23.23 24.17
CA ARG A 603 -31.97 -24.59 24.71
C ARG A 603 -30.65 -24.94 25.40
N GLU A 604 -29.52 -24.42 24.92
CA GLU A 604 -28.24 -24.58 25.60
C GLU A 604 -28.18 -23.78 26.91
N VAL A 605 -28.70 -22.55 26.93
CA VAL A 605 -28.81 -21.72 28.14
C VAL A 605 -29.73 -22.36 29.19
N GLU A 606 -30.91 -22.85 28.80
CA GLU A 606 -31.86 -23.58 29.66
C GLU A 606 -31.34 -24.93 30.17
N PHE A 607 -30.41 -25.56 29.45
CA PHE A 607 -29.79 -26.82 29.87
C PHE A 607 -28.71 -26.62 30.94
N LEU A 608 -28.18 -25.40 31.07
CA LEU A 608 -27.05 -25.06 31.94
C LEU A 608 -27.44 -24.30 33.20
N SER A 609 -28.64 -23.69 33.24
CA SER A 609 -29.31 -23.24 34.45
C SER A 609 -29.90 -24.41 35.24
#